data_AF-A0A395HP38-F1
#
_entry.id   AF-A0A395HP38-F1
#
_cell.length_a   1.000
_cell.length_b   1.000
_cell.length_c   1.000
_cell.angle_alpha   90.00
_cell.angle_beta   90.00
_cell.angle_gamma   90.00
#
_symmetry.space_group_name_H-M   'P 1'
#
loop_
_entity.id
_entity.type
_entity.pdbx_description
1 polymer ?
#
loop_
_entity_poly.entity_id
_entity_poly.type
_entity_poly.pdbx_seq_one_letter_code
_entity_poly.pdbx_strand_id
1 'polypeptide(L)'
;MSIGKHGNQINVIDFGLAKRYRDLRTYSYIPYRESKNLTCTPRYASINNHLGFEQLHRDNMESLGYVILYFCRGSLPWKGLKAATTKQKLTTLCRKR
;
A
#
# COMPACT_ATOMS: atom_id res chain seq x y z
N MET A 1 25.10 -19.84 1.42
CA MET A 1 24.07 -19.53 2.42
C MET A 1 23.36 -20.82 2.78
N SER A 2 23.56 -21.34 3.99
CA SER A 2 22.81 -22.49 4.48
C SER A 2 21.36 -22.08 4.69
N ILE A 3 20.46 -22.69 3.91
CA ILE A 3 19.03 -22.51 4.07
C ILE A 3 18.61 -23.26 5.35
N GLY A 4 18.25 -22.52 6.40
CA GLY A 4 17.72 -23.11 7.64
C GLY A 4 16.41 -23.87 7.40
N LYS A 5 15.89 -24.57 8.42
CA LYS A 5 14.70 -25.43 8.34
C LYS A 5 13.43 -24.79 7.75
N HIS A 6 13.37 -23.47 7.62
CA HIS A 6 12.22 -22.70 7.13
C HIS A 6 12.51 -21.92 5.82
N GLY A 7 13.40 -22.44 4.97
CA GLY A 7 13.87 -21.75 3.76
C GLY A 7 12.82 -21.32 2.74
N ASN A 8 11.67 -21.99 2.73
CA ASN A 8 10.55 -21.74 1.84
C ASN A 8 9.40 -20.95 2.51
N GLN A 9 9.59 -20.50 3.75
CA GLN A 9 8.57 -19.76 4.49
C GLN A 9 8.76 -18.25 4.32
N ILE A 10 7.73 -17.57 3.80
CA ILE A 10 7.69 -16.11 3.71
C ILE A 10 7.02 -15.58 4.98
N ASN A 11 7.73 -14.72 5.71
CA ASN A 11 7.21 -14.07 6.92
C ASN A 11 6.94 -12.59 6.63
N VAL A 12 5.87 -12.06 7.23
CA VAL A 12 5.56 -10.62 7.22
C VAL A 12 6.05 -10.03 8.54
N ILE A 13 6.81 -8.93 8.45
CA ILE A 13 7.42 -8.24 9.61
C ILE A 13 7.04 -6.75 9.58
N ASP A 14 7.41 -6.03 10.64
CA ASP A 14 7.16 -4.60 10.82
C ASP A 14 5.67 -4.22 10.85
N PHE A 15 5.07 -4.39 12.04
CA PHE A 15 3.70 -3.99 12.33
C PHE A 15 3.60 -2.58 12.89
N GLY A 16 4.63 -1.73 12.77
CA GLY A 16 4.65 -0.39 13.36
C GLY A 16 3.56 0.55 12.85
N LEU A 17 3.10 0.33 11.62
CA LEU A 17 1.99 1.07 10.98
C LEU A 17 0.67 0.27 10.97
N ALA A 18 0.64 -0.92 11.57
CA ALA A 18 -0.55 -1.76 11.58
C ALA A 18 -1.68 -1.09 12.36
N LYS A 19 -2.89 -1.13 11.79
CA LYS A 19 -4.08 -0.56 12.41
C LYS A 19 -5.22 -1.57 12.40
N ARG A 20 -5.95 -1.62 13.51
CA ARG A 20 -7.18 -2.40 13.61
C ARG A 20 -8.28 -1.77 12.73
N TYR A 21 -8.77 -2.53 11.75
CA TYR A 21 -9.82 -2.08 10.82
C TYR A 21 -11.22 -2.61 11.17
N ARG A 22 -11.32 -3.61 12.05
CA ARG A 22 -12.57 -4.27 12.44
C ARG A 22 -12.56 -4.59 13.93
N ASP A 23 -13.71 -4.42 14.58
CA ASP A 23 -13.91 -4.97 15.93
C ASP A 23 -13.94 -6.51 15.86
N LEU A 24 -13.45 -7.18 16.91
CA LEU A 24 -13.37 -8.64 16.99
C LEU A 24 -14.62 -9.24 17.64
N ARG A 25 -15.38 -8.44 18.40
CA ARG A 25 -16.61 -8.85 19.07
C ARG A 25 -17.84 -8.55 18.22
N THR A 26 -17.96 -7.31 17.76
CA THR A 26 -19.12 -6.87 16.96
C THR A 26 -18.91 -7.06 15.47
N TYR A 27 -17.67 -7.36 15.05
CA TYR A 27 -17.31 -7.49 13.64
C TYR A 27 -17.61 -6.23 12.80
N SER A 28 -17.82 -5.08 13.44
CA SER A 28 -18.08 -3.81 12.79
C SER A 28 -16.79 -3.19 12.24
N TYR A 29 -16.86 -2.55 11.08
CA TYR A 29 -15.74 -1.87 10.46
C TYR A 29 -15.48 -0.50 11.10
N ILE A 30 -14.24 -0.02 10.99
CA ILE A 30 -13.93 1.38 11.30
C ILE A 30 -14.74 2.31 10.38
N PRO A 31 -15.17 3.48 10.88
CA PRO A 31 -15.90 4.43 10.06
C PRO A 31 -15.01 4.97 8.94
N TYR A 32 -15.64 5.28 7.80
CA TYR A 32 -15.00 5.99 6.72
C TYR A 32 -14.52 7.36 7.20
N ARG A 33 -13.29 7.73 6.85
CA ARG A 33 -12.68 9.02 7.16
C ARG A 33 -11.85 9.50 5.97
N GLU A 34 -11.81 10.80 5.81
CA GLU A 34 -11.02 11.48 4.77
C GLU A 34 -9.90 12.31 5.42
N SER A 35 -9.09 12.94 4.58
CA SER A 35 -8.00 13.84 5.00
C SER A 35 -6.93 13.19 5.88
N LYS A 36 -6.63 11.91 5.64
CA LYS A 36 -5.48 11.24 6.25
C LYS A 36 -4.19 11.59 5.51
N ASN A 37 -3.12 11.76 6.28
CA ASN A 37 -1.77 11.90 5.73
C ASN A 37 -1.30 10.57 5.15
N LEU A 38 -0.56 10.64 4.05
CA LEU A 38 0.05 9.47 3.42
C LEU A 38 1.03 8.81 4.42
N THR A 39 0.64 7.64 4.94
CA THR A 39 1.38 6.94 5.99
C THR A 39 2.28 5.83 5.44
N CYS A 40 2.04 5.39 4.21
CA CYS A 40 2.76 4.27 3.59
C CYS A 40 3.79 4.74 2.56
N THR A 41 4.69 3.84 2.15
CA THR A 41 5.63 4.11 1.05
C THR A 41 4.87 4.46 -0.24
N PRO A 42 5.05 5.68 -0.81
CA PRO A 42 4.24 6.17 -1.92
C PRO A 42 4.23 5.26 -3.17
N ARG A 43 5.30 4.46 -3.34
CA ARG A 43 5.46 3.54 -4.48
C ARG A 43 4.40 2.44 -4.50
N TYR A 44 4.10 1.86 -3.34
CA TYR A 44 3.21 0.70 -3.18
C TYR A 44 1.87 1.08 -2.55
N ALA A 45 1.73 2.27 -1.97
CA ALA A 45 0.48 2.75 -1.40
C ALA A 45 -0.67 2.70 -2.41
N SER A 46 -1.89 2.37 -1.97
CA SER A 46 -3.09 2.37 -2.82
C SER A 46 -3.46 3.77 -3.34
N ILE A 47 -4.28 3.83 -4.39
CA ILE A 47 -4.82 5.09 -4.92
C ILE A 47 -5.63 5.82 -3.83
N ASN A 48 -6.41 5.10 -3.03
CA ASN A 48 -7.18 5.68 -1.92
C ASN A 48 -6.29 6.34 -0.86
N ASN A 49 -5.15 5.71 -0.55
CA ASN A 49 -4.21 6.26 0.42
C ASN A 49 -3.57 7.56 -0.10
N HIS A 50 -3.30 7.64 -1.41
CA HIS A 50 -2.85 8.89 -2.02
C HIS A 50 -3.93 9.99 -2.04
N LEU A 51 -5.21 9.60 -2.10
CA LEU A 51 -6.35 10.51 -1.98
C LEU A 51 -6.65 10.91 -0.51
N GLY A 52 -5.96 10.31 0.46
CA GLY A 52 -6.13 10.60 1.89
C GLY A 52 -7.36 9.93 2.51
N PHE A 53 -7.88 8.87 1.89
CA PHE A 53 -8.95 8.06 2.48
C PHE A 53 -8.41 7.09 3.53
N GLU A 54 -9.26 6.75 4.50
CA GLU A 54 -8.98 5.75 5.52
C GLU A 54 -8.65 4.38 4.87
N GLN A 55 -7.53 3.80 5.29
CA GLN A 55 -7.03 2.55 4.73
C GLN A 55 -7.84 1.36 5.27
N LEU A 56 -8.17 0.43 4.38
CA LEU A 56 -8.86 -0.82 4.67
C LEU A 56 -8.10 -2.02 4.09
N HIS A 57 -8.63 -3.22 4.29
CA HIS A 57 -8.02 -4.46 3.79
C HIS A 57 -7.82 -4.45 2.25
N ARG A 58 -8.69 -3.76 1.50
CA ARG A 58 -8.59 -3.62 0.04
C ARG A 58 -7.31 -2.91 -0.39
N ASP A 59 -6.86 -1.92 0.40
CA ASP A 59 -5.68 -1.12 0.10
C ASP A 59 -4.39 -1.94 0.28
N ASN A 60 -4.38 -2.88 1.23
CA ASN A 60 -3.29 -3.84 1.41
C ASN A 60 -3.20 -4.83 0.23
N MET A 61 -4.34 -5.29 -0.30
CA MET A 61 -4.35 -6.17 -1.47
C MET A 61 -3.89 -5.46 -2.75
N GLU A 62 -4.30 -4.20 -2.94
CA GLU A 62 -3.79 -3.36 -4.04
C GLU A 62 -2.27 -3.17 -3.94
N SER A 63 -1.78 -2.87 -2.73
CA SER A 63 -0.35 -2.71 -2.47
C SER A 63 0.44 -3.99 -2.75
N LEU A 64 -0.09 -5.16 -2.35
CA LEU A 64 0.52 -6.45 -2.66
C LEU A 64 0.54 -6.73 -4.16
N GLY A 65 -0.53 -6.39 -4.89
CA GLY A 65 -0.59 -6.48 -6.34
C GLY A 65 0.53 -5.67 -7.01
N TYR A 66 0.81 -4.46 -6.52
CA TYR A 66 1.93 -3.65 -7.01
C TYR A 66 3.30 -4.26 -6.70
N VAL A 67 3.46 -4.93 -5.56
CA VAL A 67 4.71 -5.66 -5.22
C VAL A 67 4.91 -6.85 -6.16
N ILE A 68 3.87 -7.64 -6.41
CA ILE A 68 3.92 -8.76 -7.36
C ILE A 68 4.27 -8.25 -8.77
N LEU A 69 3.58 -7.21 -9.23
CA LEU A 69 3.85 -6.60 -10.53
C LEU A 69 5.28 -6.08 -10.63
N TYR A 70 5.80 -5.50 -9.55
CA TYR A 70 7.18 -5.04 -9.46
C TYR A 70 8.17 -6.21 -9.59
N PHE A 71 7.92 -7.36 -8.95
CA PHE A 71 8.75 -8.54 -9.12
C PHE A 71 8.70 -9.09 -10.55
N CYS A 72 7.53 -9.12 -11.18
CA CYS A 72 7.39 -9.60 -12.55
C CYS A 72 8.04 -8.68 -13.59
N ARG A 73 8.02 -7.36 -13.39
CA ARG A 73 8.49 -6.35 -14.38
C ARG A 73 9.87 -5.76 -14.06
N GLY A 74 10.39 -5.96 -12.85
CA GLY A 74 11.58 -5.28 -12.31
C GLY A 74 11.40 -3.78 -12.01
N SER A 75 10.33 -3.14 -12.51
CA SER A 75 10.02 -1.73 -12.27
C SER A 75 8.52 -1.44 -12.38
N LEU A 76 8.08 -0.37 -11.71
CA LEU A 76 6.73 0.16 -11.81
C LEU A 76 6.73 1.43 -12.70
N PRO A 77 5.75 1.62 -13.59
CA PRO A 77 5.75 2.72 -14.56
C PRO A 77 5.58 4.11 -13.93
N TRP A 78 5.12 4.17 -12.67
CA TRP A 78 5.04 5.39 -11.86
C TRP A 78 6.29 5.64 -10.98
N LYS A 79 7.37 4.85 -11.14
CA LYS A 79 8.66 5.13 -10.50
C LYS A 79 9.32 6.35 -11.18
N GLY A 80 9.83 7.30 -10.38
CA GLY A 80 10.60 8.44 -10.89
C GLY A 80 9.76 9.57 -11.52
N LEU A 81 8.45 9.62 -11.26
CA LEU A 81 7.59 10.71 -11.73
C LEU A 81 8.03 12.06 -11.15
N LYS A 82 8.40 12.98 -12.05
CA LYS A 82 8.62 14.40 -11.76
C LYS A 82 7.29 15.13 -11.95
N ALA A 83 6.90 15.93 -10.96
CA ALA A 83 5.72 16.79 -11.03
C ALA A 83 5.99 18.04 -10.19
N ALA A 84 5.45 19.19 -10.61
CA ALA A 84 5.65 20.45 -9.91
C ALA A 84 4.80 20.55 -8.62
N THR A 85 3.68 19.82 -8.55
CA THR A 85 2.77 19.83 -7.40
C THR A 85 2.34 18.42 -7.01
N THR A 86 2.06 18.20 -5.72
CA THR A 86 1.52 16.93 -5.20
C THR A 86 0.25 16.48 -5.94
N LYS A 87 -0.66 17.42 -6.25
CA LYS A 87 -1.88 17.15 -7.03
C LYS A 87 -1.56 16.63 -8.44
N GLN A 88 -0.62 17.27 -9.15
CA GLN A 88 -0.19 16.82 -10.48
C GLN A 88 0.52 15.46 -10.44
N LYS A 89 1.27 15.21 -9.36
CA LYS A 89 1.90 13.91 -9.14
C LYS A 89 0.84 12.81 -8.97
N LEU A 90 -0.20 13.11 -8.21
CA LEU A 90 -1.33 12.20 -7.99
C LEU A 90 -2.11 11.93 -9.26
N THR A 91 -2.47 12.95 -10.04
CA THR A 91 -3.20 12.75 -11.31
C THR A 91 -2.38 11.91 -12.30
N THR A 92 -1.07 12.15 -12.38
CA THR A 92 -0.16 11.37 -13.22
C THR A 92 -0.03 9.92 -12.73
N LEU A 93 -0.01 9.72 -11.41
CA LEU A 93 0.06 8.41 -10.78
C LEU A 93 -1.22 7.60 -11.02
N CYS A 94 -2.41 8.20 -10.82
CA CYS A 94 -3.69 7.55 -11.12
C CYS A 94 -3.82 7.18 -12.61
N ARG A 95 -3.28 7.98 -13.52
CA ARG A 95 -3.31 7.68 -14.96
C ARG A 95 -2.38 6.53 -15.36
N LYS A 96 -1.30 6.28 -14.60
CA LYS A 96 -0.29 5.26 -14.91
C LYS A 96 -0.50 3.93 -14.19
N ARG A 97 -1.43 3.89 -13.24
CA ARG A 97 -1.75 2.71 -12.43
C ARG A 97 -2.88 1.90 -13.04
#